data_AF-A0A0D6M3J0-F1
#
_entry.id   AF-A0A0D6M3J0-F1
#
_cell.length_a   1.000
_cell.length_b   1.000
_cell.length_c   1.000
_cell.angle_alpha   90.00
_cell.angle_beta   90.00
_cell.angle_gamma   90.00
#
_symmetry.space_group_name_H-M   'P 1'
#
loop_
_entity.id
_entity.type
_entity.pdbx_description
1 polymer ?
#
loop_
_entity_poly.entity_id
_entity_poly.type
_entity_poly.pdbx_seq_one_letter_code
_entity_poly.pdbx_strand_id
1 'polypeptide(L)'
;MCNDYAYYDVNKGRCVCKGMDAKERDPEKYADYPWGTVCVECETSSEERSIVFILDGSGTVERIGWRQQKLFMEQVVKHLKSVRVGVVVVADISFVAFEMDSYEKIKDNFTKYVLESPYPRSWTTIGYALYLTRQMLEKETTKHKTIVIFNDGDSDQCGWGIDCFRGEYLMRKHTQAREAKAIHDLGIRVILIAVGPNTLRPGNRDYQNAVRIAGGRENMIPAKDFQSFDTNVLQQVLKELCREVY
;
A
#
# COMPACT_ATOMS: atom_id res chain seq x y z
N MET A 1 3.88 -3.95 -27.16
CA MET A 1 3.21 -2.73 -26.66
C MET A 1 4.02 -2.21 -25.49
N CYS A 2 4.33 -0.92 -25.47
CA CYS A 2 4.95 -0.27 -24.31
C CYS A 2 3.90 -0.05 -23.22
N ASN A 3 4.32 0.09 -21.96
CA ASN A 3 3.43 0.57 -20.92
C ASN A 3 3.06 2.05 -21.16
N ASP A 4 2.06 2.58 -20.45
CA ASP A 4 1.58 3.96 -20.64
C ASP A 4 2.63 5.05 -20.38
N TYR A 5 3.76 4.69 -19.76
CA TYR A 5 4.87 5.56 -19.34
C TYR A 5 6.09 5.47 -20.24
N ALA A 6 6.01 4.65 -21.27
CA ALA A 6 7.04 4.54 -22.27
C ALA A 6 6.41 4.73 -23.65
N TYR A 7 7.20 5.26 -24.57
CA TYR A 7 6.86 5.25 -25.98
C TYR A 7 7.81 4.31 -26.71
N TYR A 8 7.35 3.73 -27.81
CA TYR A 8 8.22 2.92 -28.64
C TYR A 8 9.12 3.86 -29.44
N ASP A 9 10.41 3.86 -29.12
CA ASP A 9 11.42 4.59 -29.87
C ASP A 9 11.88 3.72 -31.03
N VAL A 10 11.47 4.12 -32.24
CA VAL A 10 11.75 3.39 -33.47
C VAL A 10 13.25 3.29 -33.75
N ASN A 11 14.02 4.32 -33.39
CA ASN A 11 15.46 4.36 -33.63
C ASN A 11 16.21 3.45 -32.66
N LYS A 12 15.72 3.31 -31.42
CA LYS A 12 16.30 2.42 -30.41
C LYS A 12 15.72 1.00 -30.44
N GLY A 13 14.69 0.76 -31.25
CA GLY A 13 14.02 -0.54 -31.36
C GLY A 13 13.40 -1.04 -30.06
N ARG A 14 13.13 -0.15 -29.10
CA ARG A 14 12.71 -0.51 -27.73
C ARG A 14 11.77 0.53 -27.13
N CYS A 15 11.05 0.14 -26.09
CA CYS A 15 10.31 1.09 -25.28
C CYS A 15 11.29 1.97 -24.49
N VAL A 16 11.03 3.27 -24.47
CA VAL A 16 11.82 4.27 -23.74
C VAL A 16 10.87 5.00 -22.81
N CYS A 17 11.26 5.06 -21.54
CA CYS A 17 10.49 5.80 -20.54
C CYS A 17 10.37 7.28 -20.91
N LYS A 18 9.19 7.84 -20.66
CA LYS A 18 8.95 9.28 -20.70
C LYS A 18 9.76 9.99 -19.61
N GLY A 19 9.94 9.33 -18.46
CA GLY A 19 10.91 9.67 -17.41
C GLY A 19 12.19 8.83 -17.46
N MET A 20 12.88 8.67 -16.33
CA MET A 20 14.11 7.86 -16.26
C MET A 20 13.76 6.36 -16.29
N ASP A 21 14.49 5.56 -17.05
CA ASP A 21 14.35 4.10 -16.99
C ASP A 21 15.03 3.54 -15.74
N ALA A 22 14.36 2.69 -14.96
CA ALA A 22 14.95 2.12 -13.75
C ALA A 22 16.20 1.28 -14.06
N LYS A 23 16.25 0.64 -15.24
CA LYS A 23 17.43 -0.10 -15.73
C LYS A 23 18.59 0.84 -16.09
N GLU A 24 18.33 2.10 -16.39
CA GLU A 24 19.37 3.11 -16.57
C GLU A 24 20.01 3.52 -15.24
N ARG A 25 19.21 3.53 -14.16
CA ARG A 25 19.65 3.91 -12.82
C ARG A 25 20.33 2.78 -12.05
N ASP A 26 19.79 1.57 -12.13
CA ASP A 26 20.30 0.38 -11.42
C ASP A 26 20.27 -0.83 -12.37
N PRO A 27 21.28 -0.95 -13.26
CA PRO A 27 21.28 -1.95 -14.32
C PRO A 27 21.25 -3.40 -13.82
N GLU A 28 21.88 -3.67 -12.67
CA GLU A 28 21.95 -5.01 -12.10
C GLU A 28 20.60 -5.42 -11.49
N LYS A 29 19.97 -4.53 -10.71
CA LYS A 29 18.69 -4.82 -10.07
C LYS A 29 17.55 -5.05 -11.07
N TYR A 30 17.58 -4.33 -12.20
CA TYR A 30 16.52 -4.42 -13.21
C TYR A 30 16.94 -5.17 -14.47
N ALA A 31 18.02 -5.95 -14.42
CA ALA A 31 18.58 -6.67 -15.57
C ALA A 31 17.53 -7.50 -16.33
N ASP A 32 16.62 -8.16 -15.61
CA ASP A 32 15.60 -9.06 -16.18
C ASP A 32 14.41 -8.33 -16.83
N TYR A 33 14.23 -7.02 -16.58
CA TYR A 33 13.09 -6.26 -17.11
C TYR A 33 13.45 -5.63 -18.46
N PRO A 34 12.68 -5.81 -19.54
CA PRO A 34 12.93 -5.12 -20.80
C PRO A 34 12.96 -3.59 -20.63
N TRP A 35 13.76 -2.88 -21.44
CA TRP A 35 13.78 -1.42 -21.44
C TRP A 35 12.39 -0.83 -21.63
N GLY A 36 12.10 0.25 -20.92
CA GLY A 36 10.80 0.92 -20.90
C GLY A 36 9.74 0.21 -20.05
N THR A 37 10.09 -0.86 -19.33
CA THR A 37 9.14 -1.60 -18.47
C THR A 37 9.00 -0.97 -17.10
N VAL A 38 10.06 -0.42 -16.51
CA VAL A 38 10.03 0.19 -15.18
C VAL A 38 10.48 1.64 -15.33
N CYS A 39 9.52 2.56 -15.42
CA CYS A 39 9.78 3.98 -15.56
C CYS A 39 9.73 4.65 -14.19
N VAL A 40 10.80 5.36 -13.83
CA VAL A 40 10.91 6.13 -12.60
C VAL A 40 10.41 7.54 -12.89
N GLU A 41 9.16 7.79 -12.55
CA GLU A 41 8.64 9.14 -12.34
C GLU A 41 8.52 9.34 -10.84
N CYS A 42 9.50 9.98 -10.19
CA CYS A 42 9.37 10.51 -8.82
C CYS A 42 10.52 11.49 -8.47
N GLU A 43 11.39 11.83 -9.43
CA GLU A 43 12.67 12.50 -9.15
C GLU A 43 12.63 14.03 -9.20
N THR A 44 11.53 14.65 -9.63
CA THR A 44 11.44 16.13 -9.72
C THR A 44 11.00 16.79 -8.41
N SER A 45 10.42 16.03 -7.48
CA SER A 45 9.90 16.57 -6.23
C SER A 45 10.88 16.33 -5.08
N SER A 46 11.55 17.39 -4.63
CA SER A 46 12.31 17.39 -3.36
C SER A 46 11.40 17.38 -2.11
N GLU A 47 10.08 17.54 -2.28
CA GLU A 47 9.12 17.51 -1.16
C GLU A 47 9.07 16.13 -0.48
N GLU A 48 9.34 16.12 0.82
CA GLU A 48 9.23 14.95 1.68
C GLU A 48 7.77 14.49 1.79
N ARG A 49 7.55 13.17 1.76
CA ARG A 49 6.22 12.54 1.81
C ARG A 49 6.13 11.55 2.97
N SER A 50 4.97 11.48 3.60
CA SER A 50 4.69 10.49 4.64
C SER A 50 3.73 9.44 4.11
N ILE A 51 4.17 8.18 4.16
CA ILE A 51 3.39 7.04 3.69
C ILE A 51 3.21 6.04 4.83
N VAL A 52 1.98 5.60 5.06
CA VAL A 52 1.73 4.45 5.93
C VAL A 52 1.20 3.30 5.10
N PHE A 53 1.86 2.15 5.20
CA PHE A 53 1.35 0.90 4.65
C PHE A 53 0.47 0.20 5.68
N ILE A 54 -0.72 -0.23 5.27
CA ILE A 54 -1.59 -1.09 6.06
C ILE A 54 -1.54 -2.47 5.40
N LEU A 55 -0.88 -3.42 6.07
CA LEU A 55 -0.76 -4.80 5.62
C LEU A 55 -1.90 -5.64 6.19
N ASP A 56 -2.52 -6.45 5.35
CA ASP A 56 -3.53 -7.40 5.76
C ASP A 56 -2.86 -8.65 6.38
N GLY A 57 -3.04 -8.85 7.68
CA GLY A 57 -2.56 -10.02 8.41
C GLY A 57 -3.62 -11.11 8.60
N SER A 58 -4.79 -10.94 8.00
CA SER A 58 -5.93 -11.81 8.19
C SER A 58 -5.75 -13.19 7.54
N GLY A 59 -6.54 -14.16 7.99
CA GLY A 59 -6.51 -15.55 7.53
C GLY A 59 -6.62 -15.74 6.01
N THR A 60 -7.36 -14.86 5.31
CA THR A 60 -7.66 -14.93 3.85
C THR A 60 -6.42 -14.66 3.00
N VAL A 61 -5.42 -13.99 3.56
CA VAL A 61 -4.18 -13.59 2.88
C VAL A 61 -3.25 -14.78 2.64
N GLU A 62 -3.28 -15.75 3.55
CA GLU A 62 -2.37 -16.89 3.61
C GLU A 62 -0.87 -16.49 3.74
N ARG A 63 -0.01 -17.48 3.93
CA ARG A 63 1.45 -17.24 4.12
C ARG A 63 2.11 -16.61 2.88
N ILE A 64 1.66 -17.01 1.69
CA ILE A 64 2.23 -16.51 0.44
C ILE A 64 1.83 -15.05 0.27
N GLY A 65 0.55 -14.72 0.45
CA GLY A 65 0.07 -13.34 0.36
C GLY A 65 0.75 -12.41 1.36
N TRP A 66 0.97 -12.87 2.59
CA TRP A 66 1.69 -12.09 3.61
C TRP A 66 3.11 -11.75 3.16
N ARG A 67 3.82 -12.72 2.59
CA ARG A 67 5.15 -12.49 2.02
C ARG A 67 5.09 -11.49 0.86
N GLN A 68 4.11 -11.63 -0.04
CA GLN A 68 3.99 -10.75 -1.21
C GLN A 68 3.67 -9.30 -0.83
N GLN A 69 2.80 -9.07 0.15
CA GLN A 69 2.50 -7.70 0.62
C GLN A 69 3.76 -7.01 1.17
N LYS A 70 4.54 -7.71 2.00
CA LYS A 70 5.80 -7.18 2.54
C LYS A 70 6.82 -6.89 1.45
N LEU A 71 6.99 -7.79 0.48
CA LEU A 71 7.89 -7.59 -0.65
C LEU A 71 7.45 -6.42 -1.53
N PHE A 72 6.16 -6.31 -1.83
CA PHE A 72 5.61 -5.21 -2.62
C PHE A 72 5.81 -3.87 -1.93
N MET A 73 5.51 -3.80 -0.63
CA MET A 73 5.78 -2.61 0.20
C MET A 73 7.25 -2.19 0.09
N GLU A 74 8.18 -3.14 0.24
CA GLU A 74 9.61 -2.88 0.10
C GLU A 74 9.99 -2.38 -1.31
N GLN A 75 9.40 -2.97 -2.35
CA GLN A 75 9.61 -2.53 -3.73
C GLN A 75 9.12 -1.10 -3.93
N VAL A 76 7.94 -0.73 -3.44
CA VAL A 76 7.41 0.63 -3.55
C VAL A 76 8.35 1.64 -2.90
N VAL A 77 8.71 1.46 -1.62
CA VAL A 77 9.56 2.44 -0.90
C VAL A 77 10.94 2.59 -1.51
N LYS A 78 11.53 1.51 -2.06
CA LYS A 78 12.82 1.56 -2.77
C LYS A 78 12.82 2.45 -4.01
N HIS A 79 11.65 2.78 -4.58
CA HIS A 79 11.54 3.66 -5.75
C HIS A 79 11.32 5.13 -5.37
N LEU A 80 11.04 5.43 -4.11
CA LEU A 80 10.78 6.78 -3.62
C LEU A 80 12.06 7.42 -3.08
N LYS A 81 12.23 8.73 -3.30
CA LYS A 81 13.26 9.54 -2.63
C LYS A 81 12.61 10.32 -1.49
N SER A 82 13.34 10.58 -0.41
CA SER A 82 12.90 11.41 0.72
C SER A 82 11.51 11.04 1.25
N VAL A 83 11.34 9.77 1.65
CA VAL A 83 10.08 9.24 2.18
C VAL A 83 10.20 8.91 3.66
N ARG A 84 9.20 9.31 4.44
CA ARG A 84 8.94 8.80 5.79
C ARG A 84 7.91 7.69 5.70
N VAL A 85 8.19 6.56 6.32
CA VAL A 85 7.34 5.38 6.23
C VAL A 85 6.95 4.86 7.61
N GLY A 86 5.67 4.50 7.75
CA GLY A 86 5.13 3.75 8.86
C GLY A 86 4.42 2.50 8.35
N VAL A 87 4.23 1.51 9.23
CA VAL A 87 3.56 0.24 8.88
C VAL A 87 2.59 -0.15 9.98
N VAL A 88 1.34 -0.38 9.60
CA VAL A 88 0.30 -0.97 10.46
C VAL A 88 -0.06 -2.33 9.92
N VAL A 89 -0.28 -3.30 10.80
CA VAL A 89 -0.74 -4.64 10.44
C VAL A 89 -2.16 -4.83 10.93
N VAL A 90 -3.06 -5.20 10.03
CA VAL A 90 -4.41 -5.63 10.37
C VAL A 90 -4.33 -6.98 11.07
N ALA A 91 -4.87 -7.06 12.28
CA ALA A 91 -4.95 -8.30 13.04
C ALA A 91 -6.17 -8.35 13.96
N ASP A 92 -6.27 -9.38 14.83
CA ASP A 92 -7.27 -9.47 15.91
C ASP A 92 -7.30 -8.19 16.75
N ILE A 93 -6.11 -7.66 17.03
CA ILE A 93 -5.87 -6.30 17.47
C ILE A 93 -4.78 -5.74 16.58
N SER A 94 -5.18 -4.90 15.62
CA SER A 94 -4.24 -4.25 14.71
C SER A 94 -3.17 -3.47 15.49
N PHE A 95 -1.94 -3.47 14.98
CA PHE A 95 -0.80 -2.90 15.68
C PHE A 95 0.16 -2.18 14.73
N VAL A 96 0.94 -1.24 15.28
CA VAL A 96 2.00 -0.54 14.56
C VAL A 96 3.24 -1.44 14.54
N ALA A 97 3.66 -1.87 13.34
CA ALA A 97 4.89 -2.62 13.14
C ALA A 97 6.10 -1.68 13.00
N PHE A 98 5.90 -0.51 12.40
CA PHE A 98 6.89 0.57 12.32
C PHE A 98 6.22 1.90 12.58
N GLU A 99 6.71 2.60 13.59
CA GLU A 99 6.42 4.02 13.77
C GLU A 99 7.00 4.84 12.60
N MET A 100 6.45 6.03 12.36
CA MET A 100 6.90 6.90 11.28
C MET A 100 8.35 7.34 11.45
N ASP A 101 9.21 6.96 10.50
CA ASP A 101 10.56 7.53 10.38
C ASP A 101 11.02 7.58 8.92
N SER A 102 12.11 8.29 8.66
CA SER A 102 12.76 8.30 7.35
C SER A 102 13.18 6.88 6.96
N TYR A 103 12.78 6.44 5.76
CA TYR A 103 13.12 5.12 5.25
C TYR A 103 14.63 4.86 5.27
N GLU A 104 15.46 5.86 4.95
CA GLU A 104 16.92 5.72 4.97
C GLU A 104 17.47 5.36 6.36
N LYS A 105 16.82 5.83 7.44
CA LYS A 105 17.25 5.50 8.81
C LYS A 105 16.84 4.09 9.24
N ILE A 106 15.69 3.61 8.77
CA ILE A 106 15.10 2.34 9.22
C ILE A 106 15.28 1.21 8.21
N LYS A 107 15.91 1.46 7.07
CA LYS A 107 16.04 0.54 5.93
C LYS A 107 16.47 -0.88 6.31
N ASP A 108 17.45 -1.02 7.19
CA ASP A 108 17.97 -2.33 7.59
C ASP A 108 16.94 -3.11 8.42
N ASN A 109 16.32 -2.47 9.41
CA ASN A 109 15.24 -3.06 10.21
C ASN A 109 14.00 -3.36 9.37
N PHE A 110 13.69 -2.48 8.42
CA PHE A 110 12.60 -2.62 7.48
C PHE A 110 12.80 -3.84 6.57
N THR A 111 13.99 -3.97 5.97
CA THR A 111 14.40 -5.13 5.15
C THR A 111 14.32 -6.42 5.97
N LYS A 112 14.81 -6.39 7.21
CA LYS A 112 14.74 -7.54 8.13
C LYS A 112 13.28 -7.95 8.41
N TYR A 113 12.40 -7.00 8.70
CA TYR A 113 10.98 -7.28 8.88
C TYR A 113 10.34 -7.90 7.63
N VAL A 114 10.65 -7.37 6.45
CA VAL A 114 10.18 -7.91 5.17
C VAL A 114 10.54 -9.39 5.02
N LEU A 115 11.77 -9.76 5.39
CA LEU A 115 12.26 -11.14 5.29
C LEU A 115 11.74 -12.05 6.40
N GLU A 116 11.70 -11.58 7.64
CA GLU A 116 11.58 -12.45 8.82
C GLU A 116 10.23 -12.37 9.55
N SER A 117 9.47 -11.29 9.37
CA SER A 117 8.23 -11.07 10.14
C SER A 117 7.21 -12.20 9.91
N PRO A 118 6.74 -12.88 10.99
CA PRO A 118 5.83 -14.01 10.90
C PRO A 118 4.44 -13.57 10.40
N TYR A 119 3.73 -14.49 9.75
CA TYR A 119 2.35 -14.27 9.33
C TYR A 119 1.41 -14.29 10.54
N PRO A 120 0.64 -13.21 10.80
CA PRO A 120 -0.25 -13.15 11.96
C PRO A 120 -1.35 -14.23 11.95
N ARG A 121 -1.97 -14.49 10.78
CA ARG A 121 -3.07 -15.45 10.62
C ARG A 121 -4.21 -15.18 11.60
N SER A 122 -4.76 -13.98 11.53
CA SER A 122 -5.74 -13.47 12.50
C SER A 122 -7.07 -13.10 11.84
N TRP A 123 -7.97 -12.52 12.62
CA TRP A 123 -9.13 -11.78 12.12
C TRP A 123 -8.76 -10.32 11.79
N THR A 124 -9.78 -9.51 11.50
CA THR A 124 -9.65 -8.17 10.90
C THR A 124 -10.21 -7.09 11.82
N THR A 125 -9.36 -6.13 12.23
CA THR A 125 -9.79 -4.89 12.88
C THR A 125 -9.37 -3.67 12.06
N ILE A 126 -9.82 -3.61 10.81
CA ILE A 126 -9.45 -2.59 9.82
C ILE A 126 -9.79 -1.19 10.32
N GLY A 127 -10.96 -0.99 10.93
CA GLY A 127 -11.32 0.30 11.49
C GLY A 127 -10.31 0.80 12.53
N TYR A 128 -9.80 -0.09 13.39
CA TYR A 128 -8.74 0.24 14.33
C TYR A 128 -7.37 0.45 13.67
N ALA A 129 -7.04 -0.31 12.62
CA ALA A 129 -5.83 -0.08 11.82
C ALA A 129 -5.84 1.32 11.16
N LEU A 130 -6.99 1.75 10.65
CA LEU A 130 -7.19 3.09 10.10
C LEU A 130 -7.02 4.16 11.18
N TYR A 131 -7.54 3.94 12.38
CA TYR A 131 -7.31 4.82 13.53
C TYR A 131 -5.82 4.99 13.85
N LEU A 132 -5.07 3.88 14.00
CA LEU A 132 -3.63 3.92 14.27
C LEU A 132 -2.87 4.67 13.18
N THR A 133 -3.21 4.40 11.93
CA THR A 133 -2.63 5.06 10.76
C THR A 133 -2.89 6.56 10.77
N ARG A 134 -4.13 6.98 11.02
CA ARG A 134 -4.48 8.40 11.13
C ARG A 134 -3.71 9.09 12.24
N GLN A 135 -3.60 8.47 13.42
CA GLN A 135 -2.84 9.02 14.56
C GLN A 135 -1.36 9.20 14.25
N MET A 136 -0.76 8.34 13.43
CA MET A 136 0.61 8.53 12.96
C MET A 136 0.70 9.70 11.98
N LEU A 137 -0.17 9.75 10.96
CA LEU A 137 -0.13 10.77 9.92
C LEU A 137 -0.52 12.17 10.39
N GLU A 138 -1.36 12.31 11.43
CA GLU A 138 -1.69 13.60 12.03
C GLU A 138 -0.46 14.30 12.65
N LYS A 139 0.53 13.52 13.12
CA LYS A 139 1.77 14.05 13.72
C LYS A 139 2.79 14.49 12.68
N GLU A 140 2.65 14.05 11.45
CA GLU A 140 3.58 14.35 10.36
C GLU A 140 3.34 15.78 9.84
N THR A 141 4.43 16.48 9.51
CA THR A 141 4.38 17.86 8.98
C THR A 141 4.52 17.92 7.46
N THR A 142 4.69 16.77 6.80
CA THR A 142 4.79 16.66 5.35
C THR A 142 3.50 17.12 4.69
N LYS A 143 3.65 17.76 3.52
CA LYS A 143 2.52 18.22 2.70
C LYS A 143 1.69 17.04 2.18
N HIS A 144 2.36 15.94 1.80
CA HIS A 144 1.73 14.77 1.22
C HIS A 144 1.69 13.62 2.21
N LYS A 145 0.47 13.21 2.57
CA LYS A 145 0.19 12.10 3.48
C LYS A 145 -0.64 11.06 2.76
N THR A 146 -0.11 9.85 2.63
CA THR A 146 -0.76 8.78 1.87
C THR A 146 -0.83 7.48 2.67
N ILE A 147 -1.94 6.78 2.55
CA ILE A 147 -2.15 5.43 3.03
C ILE A 147 -2.12 4.50 1.82
N VAL A 148 -1.31 3.45 1.87
CA VAL A 148 -1.39 2.33 0.93
C VAL A 148 -1.90 1.12 1.69
N ILE A 149 -3.09 0.64 1.37
CA ILE A 149 -3.74 -0.46 2.08
C ILE A 149 -3.99 -1.64 1.14
N PHE A 150 -3.60 -2.85 1.56
CA PHE A 150 -4.02 -4.08 0.91
C PHE A 150 -5.29 -4.57 1.59
N ASN A 151 -6.35 -4.82 0.83
CA ASN A 151 -7.62 -5.23 1.42
C ASN A 151 -8.50 -6.00 0.43
N ASP A 152 -9.14 -7.05 0.91
CA ASP A 152 -10.11 -7.89 0.18
C ASP A 152 -11.58 -7.54 0.53
N GLY A 153 -11.83 -6.35 1.09
CA GLY A 153 -13.17 -5.81 1.35
C GLY A 153 -13.83 -6.33 2.63
N ASP A 154 -13.11 -7.12 3.42
CA ASP A 154 -13.64 -7.72 4.63
C ASP A 154 -14.17 -6.70 5.65
N SER A 155 -15.24 -7.09 6.34
CA SER A 155 -15.74 -6.34 7.49
C SER A 155 -14.87 -6.62 8.71
N ASP A 156 -14.86 -5.69 9.66
CA ASP A 156 -14.22 -5.93 10.95
C ASP A 156 -14.86 -7.15 11.62
N GLN A 157 -14.03 -8.12 11.97
CA GLN A 157 -14.44 -9.33 12.64
C GLN A 157 -13.37 -9.72 13.66
N CYS A 158 -13.83 -10.38 14.71
CA CYS A 158 -12.96 -11.11 15.61
C CYS A 158 -13.64 -12.44 15.96
N GLY A 159 -12.86 -13.52 16.03
CA GLY A 159 -13.34 -14.85 16.38
C GLY A 159 -12.64 -15.41 17.63
N TRP A 160 -12.74 -16.72 17.82
CA TRP A 160 -12.23 -17.40 19.01
C TRP A 160 -10.68 -17.44 19.01
N GLY A 161 -10.06 -16.39 19.56
CA GLY A 161 -8.61 -16.15 19.65
C GLY A 161 -8.26 -15.15 20.76
N ILE A 162 -6.96 -14.90 20.97
CA ILE A 162 -6.45 -14.05 22.07
C ILE A 162 -6.99 -12.62 21.93
N ASP A 163 -7.66 -12.16 23.00
CA ASP A 163 -8.12 -10.78 23.23
C ASP A 163 -9.24 -10.25 22.31
N CYS A 164 -10.17 -11.13 21.93
CA CYS A 164 -11.33 -10.73 21.14
C CYS A 164 -12.23 -9.70 21.85
N PHE A 165 -12.29 -9.73 23.18
CA PHE A 165 -13.03 -8.73 23.96
C PHE A 165 -12.51 -7.31 23.72
N ARG A 166 -11.18 -7.12 23.71
CA ARG A 166 -10.58 -5.83 23.38
C ARG A 166 -10.75 -5.51 21.90
N GLY A 167 -10.61 -6.50 21.02
CA GLY A 167 -10.91 -6.36 19.59
C GLY A 167 -12.32 -5.78 19.37
N GLU A 168 -13.35 -6.38 19.97
CA GLU A 168 -14.74 -5.91 19.88
C GLU A 168 -14.93 -4.49 20.42
N TYR A 169 -14.31 -4.16 21.54
CA TYR A 169 -14.34 -2.80 22.07
C TYR A 169 -13.75 -1.81 21.05
N LEU A 170 -12.61 -2.13 20.45
CA LEU A 170 -11.94 -1.28 19.47
C LEU A 170 -12.76 -1.17 18.18
N MET A 171 -13.35 -2.26 17.68
CA MET A 171 -14.23 -2.26 16.50
C MET A 171 -15.45 -1.34 16.69
N ARG A 172 -16.06 -1.34 17.89
CA ARG A 172 -17.19 -0.44 18.20
C ARG A 172 -16.77 1.02 18.28
N LYS A 173 -15.57 1.29 18.81
CA LYS A 173 -15.05 2.65 19.00
C LYS A 173 -14.56 3.27 17.70
N HIS A 174 -13.93 2.46 16.85
CA HIS A 174 -13.21 2.84 15.64
C HIS A 174 -13.76 2.04 14.45
N THR A 175 -14.98 2.32 14.03
CA THR A 175 -15.57 1.63 12.87
C THR A 175 -14.84 2.04 11.58
N GLN A 176 -14.75 1.12 10.62
CA GLN A 176 -14.16 1.41 9.30
C GLN A 176 -14.74 2.69 8.67
N ALA A 177 -16.07 2.86 8.71
CA ALA A 177 -16.74 4.02 8.14
C ALA A 177 -16.33 5.34 8.81
N ARG A 178 -16.22 5.35 10.15
CA ARG A 178 -15.86 6.54 10.92
C ARG A 178 -14.42 6.94 10.66
N GLU A 179 -13.50 5.99 10.74
CA GLU A 179 -12.07 6.27 10.59
C GLU A 179 -11.71 6.57 9.13
N ALA A 180 -12.32 5.89 8.15
CA ALA A 180 -12.18 6.25 6.74
C ALA A 180 -12.66 7.69 6.49
N LYS A 181 -13.84 8.07 6.99
CA LYS A 181 -14.32 9.46 6.88
C LYS A 181 -13.33 10.44 7.51
N ALA A 182 -12.84 10.17 8.71
CA ALA A 182 -11.89 11.04 9.40
C ALA A 182 -10.57 11.21 8.62
N ILE A 183 -10.06 10.13 8.01
CA ILE A 183 -8.88 10.16 7.14
C ILE A 183 -9.12 11.08 5.93
N HIS A 184 -10.27 10.91 5.25
CA HIS A 184 -10.62 11.72 4.07
C HIS A 184 -10.86 13.19 4.42
N ASP A 185 -11.52 13.48 5.55
CA ASP A 185 -11.75 14.85 6.04
C ASP A 185 -10.43 15.60 6.33
N LEU A 186 -9.35 14.87 6.65
CA LEU A 186 -8.00 15.42 6.86
C LEU A 186 -7.21 15.61 5.56
N GLY A 187 -7.79 15.25 4.40
CA GLY A 187 -7.08 15.27 3.12
C GLY A 187 -5.98 14.22 3.00
N ILE A 188 -5.98 13.19 3.86
CA ILE A 188 -5.05 12.07 3.74
C ILE A 188 -5.51 11.21 2.56
N ARG A 189 -4.61 11.01 1.61
CA ARG A 189 -4.91 10.20 0.42
C ARG A 189 -4.92 8.72 0.76
N VAL A 190 -5.84 7.97 0.18
CA VAL A 190 -5.87 6.51 0.28
C VAL A 190 -5.64 5.90 -1.10
N ILE A 191 -4.73 4.94 -1.19
CA ILE A 191 -4.54 4.04 -2.33
C ILE A 191 -4.89 2.65 -1.81
N LEU A 192 -6.03 2.10 -2.23
CA LEU A 192 -6.47 0.78 -1.82
C LEU A 192 -6.15 -0.23 -2.92
N ILE A 193 -5.27 -1.18 -2.62
CA ILE A 193 -5.02 -2.34 -3.48
C ILE A 193 -6.14 -3.35 -3.20
N ALA A 194 -7.12 -3.36 -4.11
CA ALA A 194 -8.36 -4.12 -3.98
C ALA A 194 -8.14 -5.57 -4.43
N VAL A 195 -8.12 -6.49 -3.49
CA VAL A 195 -7.72 -7.88 -3.74
C VAL A 195 -8.94 -8.77 -3.87
N GLY A 196 -8.99 -9.58 -4.92
CA GLY A 196 -9.97 -10.65 -5.06
C GLY A 196 -11.28 -10.25 -5.76
N PRO A 197 -12.05 -11.25 -6.24
CA PRO A 197 -13.17 -11.02 -7.15
C PRO A 197 -14.37 -10.31 -6.51
N ASN A 198 -14.63 -10.50 -5.21
CA ASN A 198 -15.74 -9.85 -4.53
C ASN A 198 -15.52 -8.34 -4.38
N THR A 199 -14.31 -7.96 -3.97
CA THR A 199 -13.83 -6.58 -3.82
C THR A 199 -13.85 -5.80 -5.13
N LEU A 200 -13.85 -6.51 -6.26
CA LEU A 200 -13.85 -5.93 -7.61
C LEU A 200 -15.22 -5.97 -8.29
N ARG A 201 -16.26 -6.50 -7.62
CA ARG A 201 -17.60 -6.68 -8.19
C ARG A 201 -18.58 -5.62 -7.65
N PRO A 202 -18.99 -4.61 -8.45
CA PRO A 202 -20.01 -3.66 -8.05
C PRO A 202 -21.28 -4.36 -7.54
N GLY A 203 -21.81 -3.85 -6.43
CA GLY A 203 -22.99 -4.43 -5.75
C GLY A 203 -22.67 -5.53 -4.74
N ASN A 204 -21.43 -6.05 -4.69
CA ASN A 204 -20.98 -6.90 -3.58
C ASN A 204 -20.73 -6.04 -2.32
N ARG A 205 -21.00 -6.59 -1.12
CA ARG A 205 -20.71 -5.93 0.15
C ARG A 205 -19.23 -5.59 0.31
N ASP A 206 -18.34 -6.50 -0.09
CA ASP A 206 -16.89 -6.37 0.05
C ASP A 206 -16.39 -5.20 -0.83
N TYR A 207 -16.92 -5.10 -2.06
CA TYR A 207 -16.71 -3.95 -2.94
C TYR A 207 -17.18 -2.64 -2.29
N GLN A 208 -18.38 -2.60 -1.70
CA GLN A 208 -18.90 -1.37 -1.07
C GLN A 208 -18.07 -0.95 0.16
N ASN A 209 -17.56 -1.92 0.92
CA ASN A 209 -16.64 -1.64 2.02
C ASN A 209 -15.31 -1.06 1.51
N ALA A 210 -14.71 -1.69 0.50
CA ALA A 210 -13.47 -1.20 -0.09
C ALA A 210 -13.61 0.21 -0.68
N VAL A 211 -14.70 0.49 -1.42
CA VAL A 211 -15.00 1.85 -1.93
C VAL A 211 -15.11 2.86 -0.79
N ARG A 212 -15.77 2.49 0.32
CA ARG A 212 -15.91 3.36 1.49
C ARG A 212 -14.58 3.68 2.14
N ILE A 213 -13.70 2.68 2.29
CA ILE A 213 -12.36 2.87 2.85
C ILE A 213 -11.53 3.75 1.92
N ALA A 214 -11.53 3.45 0.62
CA ALA A 214 -10.76 4.18 -0.39
C ALA A 214 -11.27 5.62 -0.60
N GLY A 215 -12.52 5.92 -0.25
CA GLY A 215 -13.13 7.24 -0.47
C GLY A 215 -13.59 7.45 -1.92
N GLY A 216 -13.63 6.38 -2.72
CA GLY A 216 -13.92 6.44 -4.15
C GLY A 216 -13.34 5.24 -4.88
N ARG A 217 -13.93 4.88 -6.03
CA ARG A 217 -13.43 3.77 -6.87
C ARG A 217 -12.12 4.13 -7.55
N GLU A 218 -11.92 5.40 -7.87
CA GLU A 218 -10.72 5.98 -8.47
C GLU A 218 -9.47 5.80 -7.60
N ASN A 219 -9.66 5.58 -6.30
CA ASN A 219 -8.60 5.33 -5.33
C ASN A 219 -8.29 3.83 -5.15
N MET A 220 -8.94 2.96 -5.94
CA MET A 220 -8.77 1.51 -5.88
C MET A 220 -7.95 1.00 -7.07
N ILE A 221 -6.90 0.23 -6.78
CA ILE A 221 -6.08 -0.47 -7.78
C ILE A 221 -6.41 -1.96 -7.70
N PRO A 222 -6.92 -2.58 -8.77
CA PRO A 222 -7.30 -3.99 -8.75
C PRO A 222 -6.07 -4.90 -8.69
N ALA A 223 -6.13 -5.90 -7.80
CA ALA A 223 -5.22 -7.04 -7.77
C ALA A 223 -6.05 -8.33 -7.80
N LYS A 224 -5.61 -9.30 -8.60
CA LYS A 224 -6.35 -10.55 -8.80
C LYS A 224 -6.47 -11.34 -7.50
N ASP A 225 -5.37 -11.47 -6.79
CA ASP A 225 -5.25 -12.16 -5.50
C ASP A 225 -4.01 -11.65 -4.76
N PHE A 226 -3.85 -12.02 -3.49
CA PHE A 226 -2.69 -11.62 -2.68
C PHE A 226 -1.37 -12.23 -3.18
N GLN A 227 -1.41 -13.17 -4.12
CA GLN A 227 -0.21 -13.81 -4.66
C GLN A 227 0.32 -13.08 -5.92
N SER A 228 -0.43 -12.12 -6.45
CA SER A 228 -0.19 -11.51 -7.77
C SER A 228 -0.13 -9.99 -7.72
N PHE A 229 0.76 -9.43 -6.90
CA PHE A 229 1.16 -8.02 -7.02
C PHE A 229 2.18 -7.86 -8.14
N ASP A 230 1.69 -7.85 -9.37
CA ASP A 230 2.52 -7.76 -10.56
C ASP A 230 3.07 -6.34 -10.81
N THR A 231 3.89 -6.22 -11.86
CA THR A 231 4.49 -4.97 -12.29
C THR A 231 3.43 -3.89 -12.60
N ASN A 232 2.24 -4.27 -13.03
CA ASN A 232 1.17 -3.33 -13.36
C ASN A 232 0.54 -2.72 -12.09
N VAL A 233 0.35 -3.51 -11.03
CA VAL A 233 -0.07 -2.98 -9.71
C VAL A 233 1.00 -2.03 -9.16
N LEU A 234 2.28 -2.42 -9.26
CA LEU A 234 3.40 -1.57 -8.81
C LEU A 234 3.43 -0.23 -9.54
N GLN A 235 3.34 -0.24 -10.87
CA GLN A 235 3.33 0.97 -11.69
C GLN A 235 2.16 1.90 -11.34
N GLN A 236 0.96 1.35 -11.13
CA GLN A 236 -0.20 2.16 -10.75
C GLN A 236 -0.03 2.79 -9.36
N VAL A 237 0.50 2.05 -8.38
CA VAL A 237 0.79 2.62 -7.04
C VAL A 237 1.82 3.75 -7.15
N LEU A 238 2.92 3.52 -7.87
CA LEU A 238 3.96 4.55 -8.07
C LEU A 238 3.40 5.78 -8.80
N LYS A 239 2.58 5.60 -9.83
CA LYS A 239 1.87 6.70 -10.51
C LYS A 239 1.08 7.55 -9.52
N GLU A 240 0.29 6.91 -8.65
CA GLU A 240 -0.52 7.65 -7.70
C GLU A 240 0.35 8.37 -6.68
N LEU A 241 1.42 7.76 -6.18
CA LEU A 241 2.35 8.37 -5.20
C LEU A 241 3.18 9.53 -5.76
N CYS A 242 3.52 9.48 -7.05
CA CYS A 242 4.45 10.39 -7.68
C CYS A 242 3.80 11.53 -8.48
N ARG A 243 2.47 11.58 -8.58
CA ARG A 243 1.76 12.71 -9.21
C ARG A 243 2.08 14.03 -8.49
N GLU A 244 2.54 15.03 -9.26
CA GLU A 244 2.63 16.41 -8.80
C GLU A 244 1.22 16.91 -8.46
N VAL A 245 0.99 17.21 -7.18
CA VAL A 245 -0.18 17.95 -6.74
C VAL A 245 0.18 19.42 -6.93
N TYR A 246 -0.35 20.04 -7.98
CA TYR A 246 -0.23 21.47 -8.27
C TYR A 246 -0.67 22.33 -7.09
#